data_AF-A0A5C4JS24-F1
#
_entry.id   AF-A0A5C4JS24-F1
#
_cell.length_a   1.000
_cell.length_b   1.000
_cell.length_c   1.000
_cell.angle_alpha   90.00
_cell.angle_beta   90.00
_cell.angle_gamma   90.00
#
_symmetry.space_group_name_H-M   'P 1'
#
loop_
_entity.id
_entity.type
_entity.pdbx_description
1 polymer ?
#
loop_
_entity_poly.entity_id
_entity_poly.type
_entity_poly.pdbx_seq_one_letter_code
_entity_poly.pdbx_strand_id
1 'polypeptide(L)'
;MSFMESSEIYGFGSAFTISDKARDIDLLIVHKSTDFASCLFAITCKQRLIASVFDAHITMLSENEEKHCDFIETAQALRLGTIFKDSFDTDLTNLVTALRELRRS
;
A
#
# COMPACT_ATOMS: atom_id res chain seq x y z
N MET A 1 -13.84 21.49 -7.18
CA MET A 1 -13.87 20.45 -6.13
C MET A 1 -12.45 19.96 -5.95
N SER A 2 -11.85 20.15 -4.77
CA SER A 2 -10.62 19.43 -4.43
C SER A 2 -11.04 18.01 -4.12
N PHE A 3 -10.61 17.03 -4.90
CA PHE A 3 -10.72 15.65 -4.47
C PHE A 3 -9.81 15.47 -3.26
N MET A 4 -10.30 14.77 -2.24
CA MET A 4 -9.50 14.38 -1.10
C MET A 4 -8.46 13.36 -1.58
N GLU A 5 -7.18 13.61 -1.31
CA GLU A 5 -6.11 12.70 -1.68
C GLU A 5 -6.22 11.41 -0.86
N SER A 6 -6.07 10.29 -1.55
CA SER A 6 -6.09 8.96 -0.94
C SER A 6 -5.20 8.01 -1.72
N SER A 7 -4.74 6.96 -1.05
CA SER A 7 -4.00 5.88 -1.69
C SER A 7 -4.51 4.54 -1.19
N GLU A 8 -4.79 3.64 -2.11
CA GLU A 8 -5.18 2.28 -1.79
C GLU A 8 -3.93 1.44 -1.57
N ILE A 9 -3.96 0.61 -0.53
CA ILE A 9 -2.82 -0.19 -0.11
C ILE A 9 -3.18 -1.67 -0.26
N TYR A 10 -2.30 -2.39 -0.95
CA TYR A 10 -2.40 -3.82 -1.16
C TYR A 10 -1.13 -4.51 -0.65
N GLY A 11 -1.26 -5.76 -0.24
CA GLY A 11 -0.15 -6.65 0.07
C GLY A 11 -0.06 -7.75 -0.98
N PHE A 12 1.14 -8.13 -1.39
CA PHE A 12 1.35 -9.19 -2.38
C PHE A 12 2.64 -9.96 -2.09
N GLY A 13 2.93 -10.97 -2.92
CA GLY A 13 4.14 -11.77 -2.75
C GLY A 13 4.04 -12.77 -1.60
N SER A 14 5.19 -13.31 -1.21
CA SER A 14 5.25 -14.51 -0.37
C SER A 14 4.56 -14.36 0.99
N ALA A 15 4.59 -13.16 1.57
CA ALA A 15 3.93 -12.84 2.85
C ALA A 15 2.39 -12.99 2.80
N PHE A 16 1.79 -12.96 1.61
CA PHE A 16 0.34 -13.01 1.43
C PHE A 16 -0.16 -14.27 0.69
N THR A 17 0.74 -15.13 0.20
CA THR A 17 0.37 -16.31 -0.61
C THR A 17 0.76 -17.66 0.00
N ILE A 18 1.93 -17.78 0.65
CA ILE A 18 2.46 -19.09 1.10
C ILE A 18 3.25 -18.90 2.41
N SER A 19 2.75 -19.44 3.54
CA SER A 19 3.16 -19.07 4.89
C SER A 19 4.54 -19.60 5.37
N ASP A 20 4.96 -19.00 6.48
CA ASP A 20 6.03 -19.29 7.45
C ASP A 20 7.47 -18.80 7.22
N LYS A 21 7.82 -18.27 6.04
CA LYS A 21 9.22 -17.81 5.80
C LYS A 21 9.39 -16.48 5.06
N ALA A 22 8.31 -15.73 4.83
CA ALA A 22 8.43 -14.41 4.21
C ALA A 22 9.31 -13.50 5.08
N ARG A 23 10.38 -12.96 4.49
CA ARG A 23 11.35 -12.10 5.19
C ARG A 23 10.97 -10.63 5.08
N ASP A 24 10.51 -10.24 3.89
CA ASP A 24 10.03 -8.94 3.50
C ASP A 24 8.50 -8.90 3.37
N ILE A 25 7.93 -7.70 3.43
CA ILE A 25 6.52 -7.44 3.11
C ILE A 25 6.48 -6.62 1.83
N ASP A 26 5.97 -7.21 0.74
CA ASP A 26 5.72 -6.47 -0.48
C ASP A 26 4.36 -5.77 -0.41
N LEU A 27 4.37 -4.45 -0.56
CA LEU A 27 3.20 -3.59 -0.57
C LEU A 27 3.08 -2.86 -1.91
N LEU A 28 1.85 -2.73 -2.39
CA LEU A 28 1.50 -1.91 -3.52
C LEU A 28 0.68 -0.70 -3.02
N ILE A 29 1.10 0.49 -3.45
CA ILE A 29 0.34 1.73 -3.30
C ILE A 29 -0.26 2.06 -4.66
N VAL A 30 -1.59 2.12 -4.73
CA VAL A 30 -2.31 2.64 -5.90
C VAL A 30 -2.79 4.06 -5.59
N HIS A 31 -2.35 5.02 -6.39
CA HIS A 31 -2.76 6.42 -6.27
C HIS A 31 -3.57 6.87 -7.49
N LYS A 32 -4.40 7.91 -7.32
CA LYS A 32 -5.44 8.26 -8.31
C LYS A 32 -4.90 8.63 -9.68
N SER A 33 -3.85 9.44 -9.73
CA SER A 33 -3.38 10.07 -10.97
C SER A 33 -1.89 10.38 -10.92
N THR A 34 -1.32 10.77 -12.06
CA THR A 34 0.06 11.25 -12.15
C THR A 34 0.20 12.75 -11.84
N ASP A 35 -0.85 13.39 -11.31
CA ASP A 35 -0.74 14.80 -10.93
C ASP A 35 0.14 14.98 -9.68
N PHE A 36 0.62 16.21 -9.48
CA PHE A 36 1.56 16.50 -8.42
C PHE A 36 1.02 16.18 -7.02
N ALA A 37 -0.26 16.47 -6.76
CA ALA A 37 -0.85 16.28 -5.43
C ALA A 37 -0.99 14.79 -5.09
N SER A 38 -1.47 14.00 -6.06
CA SER A 38 -1.61 12.55 -5.93
C SER A 38 -0.26 11.86 -5.77
N CYS A 39 0.71 12.20 -6.61
CA CYS A 39 2.07 11.66 -6.52
C CYS A 39 2.74 12.02 -5.19
N LEU A 40 2.65 13.28 -4.75
CA LEU A 40 3.25 13.73 -3.49
C LEU A 40 2.62 13.00 -2.30
N PHE A 41 1.31 12.79 -2.32
CA PHE A 41 0.61 12.06 -1.27
C PHE A 41 1.03 10.58 -1.24
N ALA A 42 1.14 9.93 -2.39
CA ALA A 42 1.60 8.55 -2.49
C ALA A 42 3.07 8.38 -2.02
N ILE A 43 3.95 9.33 -2.35
CA ILE A 43 5.33 9.38 -1.83
C ILE A 43 5.33 9.52 -0.30
N THR A 44 4.45 10.36 0.25
CA THR A 44 4.29 10.52 1.71
C THR A 44 3.84 9.20 2.36
N CYS A 45 2.87 8.51 1.77
CA CYS A 45 2.44 7.18 2.21
C CYS A 45 3.62 6.20 2.22
N LYS A 46 4.38 6.12 1.13
CA LYS A 46 5.56 5.26 1.01
C LYS A 46 6.59 5.52 2.11
N GLN A 47 6.95 6.78 2.35
CA GLN A 47 7.92 7.14 3.39
C GLN A 47 7.46 6.70 4.78
N ARG A 48 6.19 6.92 5.12
CA ARG A 48 5.63 6.59 6.43
C ARG A 48 5.46 5.08 6.62
N LEU A 49 5.11 4.34 5.57
CA LEU A 49 5.04 2.88 5.59
C LEU A 49 6.42 2.25 5.77
N ILE A 50 7.45 2.68 5.02
CA ILE A 50 8.83 2.20 5.20
C ILE A 50 9.32 2.44 6.63
N ALA A 51 8.97 3.58 7.24
CA ALA A 51 9.34 3.88 8.62
C ALA A 51 8.59 3.04 9.67
N SER A 52 7.41 2.51 9.33
CA SER A 52 6.51 1.86 10.29
C SER A 52 6.47 0.33 10.16
N VAL A 53 6.85 -0.18 9.00
CA VAL A 53 6.81 -1.60 8.64
C VAL A 53 8.22 -2.06 8.31
N PHE A 54 8.76 -2.95 9.15
CA PHE A 54 10.10 -3.49 8.98
C PHE A 54 10.20 -4.36 7.72
N ASP A 55 11.27 -4.15 6.94
CA ASP A 55 11.54 -4.82 5.64
C ASP A 55 10.39 -4.71 4.64
N ALA A 56 9.75 -3.54 4.56
CA ALA A 56 8.72 -3.27 3.56
C ALA A 56 9.32 -2.88 2.19
N HIS A 57 8.95 -3.62 1.15
CA HIS A 57 9.20 -3.26 -0.24
C HIS A 57 7.95 -2.63 -0.82
N ILE A 58 8.07 -1.42 -1.38
CA ILE A 58 6.91 -0.64 -1.82
C ILE A 58 6.99 -0.33 -3.31
N THR A 59 6.05 -0.92 -4.04
CA THR A 59 5.71 -0.57 -5.43
C THR A 59 4.64 0.52 -5.41
N MET A 60 4.74 1.49 -6.31
CA MET A 60 3.76 2.56 -6.49
C MET A 60 3.29 2.56 -7.93
N LEU A 61 1.97 2.59 -8.14
CA LEU A 61 1.34 2.73 -9.45
C LEU A 61 0.22 3.76 -9.36
N SER A 62 0.04 4.55 -10.40
CA SER A 62 -1.23 5.24 -10.60
C SER A 62 -2.32 4.24 -10.98
N GLU A 63 -3.60 4.59 -10.80
CA GLU A 63 -4.72 3.75 -11.24
C GLU A 63 -4.64 3.38 -12.73
N ASN A 64 -4.09 4.27 -13.56
CA ASN A 64 -3.93 3.99 -14.98
C ASN A 64 -2.79 3.00 -15.26
N GLU A 65 -1.68 3.08 -14.52
CA GLU A 65 -0.58 2.12 -14.62
C GLU A 65 -0.98 0.76 -14.07
N GLU A 66 -1.73 0.71 -12.97
CA GLU A 66 -2.30 -0.52 -12.43
C GLU A 66 -3.16 -1.23 -13.48
N LYS A 67 -4.14 -0.53 -14.07
CA LYS A 67 -5.01 -1.06 -15.14
C LYS A 67 -4.24 -1.51 -16.38
N HIS A 68 -3.15 -0.84 -16.71
CA HIS A 68 -2.33 -1.19 -17.87
C HIS A 68 -1.50 -2.45 -17.63
N CYS A 69 -0.96 -2.59 -16.43
CA CYS A 69 -0.12 -3.73 -16.03
C CYS A 69 -0.93 -4.93 -15.55
N ASP A 70 -2.20 -4.73 -15.19
CA ASP A 70 -3.06 -5.70 -14.52
C ASP A 70 -2.39 -6.33 -13.29
N PHE A 71 -1.72 -5.47 -12.51
CA PHE A 71 -0.80 -5.92 -11.47
C PHE A 71 -1.56 -6.58 -10.32
N ILE A 72 -2.71 -6.01 -9.90
CA ILE A 72 -3.48 -6.54 -8.77
C ILE A 72 -3.93 -7.97 -9.08
N GLU A 73 -4.46 -8.22 -10.28
CA GLU A 73 -4.89 -9.55 -10.70
C GLU A 73 -3.70 -10.50 -10.84
N THR A 74 -2.66 -10.09 -11.58
CA THR A 74 -1.49 -10.92 -11.88
C THR A 74 -0.72 -11.32 -10.61
N ALA A 75 -0.53 -10.38 -9.69
CA ALA A 75 0.19 -10.61 -8.44
C ALA A 75 -0.69 -11.20 -7.33
N GLN A 76 -2.00 -11.38 -7.58
CA GLN A 76 -3.00 -11.75 -6.58
C GLN A 76 -2.93 -10.84 -5.35
N ALA A 77 -2.81 -9.53 -5.58
CA ALA A 77 -2.61 -8.56 -4.52
C ALA A 77 -3.87 -8.44 -3.64
N LEU A 78 -3.69 -8.63 -2.34
CA LEU A 78 -4.77 -8.53 -1.36
C LEU A 78 -4.95 -7.08 -0.92
N ARG A 79 -6.17 -6.55 -1.03
CA ARG A 79 -6.49 -5.20 -0.56
C ARG A 79 -6.43 -5.14 0.96
N LEU A 80 -5.59 -4.25 1.51
CA LEU A 80 -5.40 -4.07 2.94
C LEU A 80 -6.17 -2.87 3.49
N GLY A 81 -6.36 -1.83 2.67
CA GLY A 81 -7.10 -0.65 3.08
C GLY A 81 -6.85 0.57 2.21
N THR A 82 -7.28 1.73 2.71
CA THR A 82 -7.07 3.03 2.07
C THR A 82 -6.53 4.00 3.12
N ILE A 83 -5.50 4.76 2.75
CA ILE A 83 -5.02 5.88 3.55
C ILE A 83 -5.60 7.16 2.94
N PHE A 84 -6.36 7.91 3.72
CA PHE A 84 -6.86 9.23 3.32
C PHE A 84 -5.99 10.33 3.93
N LYS A 85 -5.88 11.46 3.24
CA LYS A 85 -5.07 12.58 3.70
C LYS A 85 -5.51 13.14 5.05
N ASP A 86 -6.81 13.25 5.31
CA ASP A 86 -7.31 13.89 6.54
C ASP A 86 -7.36 12.93 7.75
N SER A 87 -7.26 11.62 7.52
CA SER A 87 -7.19 10.58 8.55
C SER A 87 -5.88 9.79 8.54
N PHE A 88 -4.83 10.38 7.95
CA PHE A 88 -3.58 9.69 7.60
C PHE A 88 -3.00 8.86 8.74
N ASP A 89 -2.80 9.46 9.92
CA ASP A 89 -2.15 8.78 11.04
C ASP A 89 -3.03 7.64 11.60
N THR A 90 -4.35 7.82 11.60
CA THR A 90 -5.30 6.78 12.02
C THR A 90 -5.29 5.61 11.04
N ASP A 91 -5.39 5.89 9.74
CA ASP A 91 -5.42 4.86 8.70
C ASP A 91 -4.10 4.08 8.67
N LEU A 92 -2.97 4.79 8.78
CA LEU A 92 -1.65 4.17 8.86
C LEU A 92 -1.53 3.28 10.11
N THR A 93 -1.98 3.75 11.27
CA THR A 93 -1.92 2.97 12.52
C THR A 93 -2.73 1.69 12.40
N ASN A 94 -3.94 1.77 11.85
CA ASN A 94 -4.81 0.61 11.64
C ASN A 94 -4.15 -0.41 10.69
N LEU A 95 -3.63 0.06 9.56
CA LEU A 95 -2.95 -0.79 8.58
C LEU A 95 -1.70 -1.47 9.16
N VAL A 96 -0.84 -0.73 9.86
CA VAL A 96 0.38 -1.27 10.47
C VAL A 96 0.03 -2.29 11.57
N THR A 97 -1.05 -2.07 12.31
CA THR A 97 -1.52 -3.01 13.33
C THR A 97 -1.97 -4.32 12.68
N ALA A 98 -2.79 -4.25 11.63
CA ALA A 98 -3.24 -5.43 10.88
C ALA A 98 -2.05 -6.22 10.27
N LEU A 99 -1.07 -5.53 9.70
CA LEU A 99 0.14 -6.16 9.14
C LEU A 99 0.98 -6.90 10.21
N ARG A 100 1.02 -6.38 11.44
CA ARG A 100 1.73 -7.04 12.55
C ARG A 100 1.01 -8.29 13.03
N GLU A 101 -0.31 -8.31 12.99
CA GLU A 101 -1.11 -9.48 13.35
C GLU A 101 -0.94 -10.60 12.31
N LEU A 102 -0.92 -10.25 11.02
CA LEU A 102 -0.68 -11.19 9.92
C LEU A 102 0.70 -11.87 10.01
N ARG A 103 1.73 -11.19 10.54
CA ARG A 103 3.05 -11.79 10.77
C ARG A 103 3.14 -12.75 11.97
N ARG A 104 2.12 -12.78 12.84
CA ARG A 104 2.10 -13.63 14.04
C ARG A 104 1.29 -14.92 13.86
N SER A 105 0.43 -14.98 12.85
CA SER A 105 -0.36 -16.15 12.47
C SER A 105 0.43 -17.12 11.61
#